data_AF-A0A2G5INP1-F1
#
_entry.id   AF-A0A2G5INP1-F1
#
_cell.length_a   1.000
_cell.length_b   1.000
_cell.length_c   1.000
_cell.angle_alpha   90.00
_cell.angle_beta   90.00
_cell.angle_gamma   90.00
#
_symmetry.space_group_name_H-M   'P 1'
#
loop_
_entity.id
_entity.type
_entity.pdbx_description
1 polymer ?
#
loop_
_entity_poly.entity_id
_entity_poly.type
_entity_poly.pdbx_seq_one_letter_code
_entity_poly.pdbx_strand_id
1 'polypeptide(L)'
;MTRRTMAERKRRAAERDTRRESLFVLLSRARRGVPLTPAEAALMFAHVEVELTEADELRRTVAGQQTAIQAAHNRTAAAEDAIREAEQRAEQAEEHLARIRSMADAWERRLPATIRTATAAEAVRRAANGDDSPVMFAFTAEKTAEEQLAKAQRRGDIWKAKAHEIEEHRDRGEATLQRVRDADGLGAALAAVAEHDGLTPDAARAHAAFTEAAESPRARLAEQQRAHEIELATVRRTLSDSETLGHRLLQRAERAEERLAVERRRGDGWQRHALDADHKADRYRTAWFAARRDRRADRAAMAAELPLVHAGRRALAEAAEPCKSKSVGKDHPIHELLAALTRGDALDRPAAVDLTSRYYQAIHDAYCPRSHRPRRPGRAAEANLAALARP
;
A
#
# COMPACT_ATOMS: atom_id res chain seq x y z
N MET A 1 -29.64 0.90 27.68
CA MET A 1 -28.90 1.97 26.95
C MET A 1 -29.79 2.80 25.98
N THR A 2 -31.13 2.85 26.13
CA THR A 2 -32.03 3.16 24.99
C THR A 2 -32.93 4.40 25.09
N ARG A 3 -33.22 4.96 26.29
CA ARG A 3 -34.13 6.13 26.41
C ARG A 3 -33.42 7.49 26.35
N ARG A 4 -32.23 7.60 26.93
CA ARG A 4 -31.46 8.86 26.98
C ARG A 4 -30.99 9.32 25.59
N THR A 5 -30.73 8.36 24.70
CA THR A 5 -30.29 8.61 23.31
C THR A 5 -31.41 9.09 22.39
N MET A 6 -32.66 8.70 22.62
CA MET A 6 -33.81 9.15 21.80
C MET A 6 -34.22 10.59 22.10
N ALA A 7 -34.23 10.99 23.38
CA ALA A 7 -34.53 12.35 23.78
C ALA A 7 -33.51 13.35 23.20
N GLU A 8 -32.24 12.99 23.23
CA GLU A 8 -31.17 13.82 22.68
C GLU A 8 -31.24 13.92 21.15
N ARG A 9 -31.56 12.82 20.45
CA ARG A 9 -31.84 12.84 19.00
C ARG A 9 -33.02 13.75 18.65
N LYS A 10 -34.10 13.68 19.42
CA LYS A 10 -35.28 14.54 19.21
C LYS A 10 -34.94 16.01 19.44
N ARG A 11 -34.12 16.32 20.45
CA ARG A 11 -33.64 17.68 20.71
C ARG A 11 -32.80 18.22 19.55
N ARG A 12 -31.82 17.44 19.08
CA ARG A 12 -30.98 17.84 17.93
C ARG A 12 -31.79 18.01 16.64
N ALA A 13 -32.80 17.17 16.41
CA ALA A 13 -33.71 17.33 15.28
C ALA A 13 -34.49 18.65 15.37
N ALA A 14 -35.06 18.97 16.53
CA ALA A 14 -35.77 20.23 16.74
C ALA A 14 -34.86 21.47 16.61
N GLU A 15 -33.61 21.39 17.12
CA GLU A 15 -32.60 22.44 16.94
C GLU A 15 -32.29 22.66 15.44
N ARG A 16 -32.19 21.59 14.65
CA ARG A 16 -31.96 21.66 13.20
C ARG A 16 -33.15 22.29 12.46
N ASP A 17 -34.38 21.90 12.81
CA ASP A 17 -35.59 22.46 12.21
C ASP A 17 -35.70 23.97 12.50
N THR A 18 -35.42 24.38 13.75
CA THR A 18 -35.39 25.79 14.15
C THR A 18 -34.36 26.61 13.35
N ARG A 19 -33.16 26.07 13.12
CA ARG A 19 -32.13 26.71 12.28
C ARG A 19 -32.57 26.83 10.83
N ARG A 20 -33.20 25.79 10.27
CA ARG A 20 -33.70 25.78 8.88
C ARG A 20 -34.81 26.79 8.67
N GLU A 21 -35.73 26.92 9.61
CA GLU A 21 -36.76 27.96 9.59
C GLU A 21 -36.12 29.36 9.61
N SER A 22 -35.12 29.56 10.47
CA SER A 22 -34.40 30.84 10.57
C SER A 22 -33.65 31.17 9.26
N LEU A 23 -32.96 30.20 8.66
CA LEU A 23 -32.33 30.33 7.33
C LEU A 23 -33.35 30.65 6.24
N PHE A 24 -34.52 30.00 6.24
CA PHE A 24 -35.56 30.23 5.25
C PHE A 24 -36.10 31.65 5.30
N VAL A 25 -36.30 32.21 6.50
CA VAL A 25 -36.72 33.61 6.69
C VAL A 25 -35.68 34.59 6.15
N LEU A 26 -34.40 34.38 6.49
CA LEU A 26 -33.29 35.24 6.04
C LEU A 26 -33.13 35.20 4.51
N LEU A 27 -33.17 34.01 3.91
CA LEU A 27 -33.10 33.83 2.46
C LEU A 27 -34.32 34.45 1.74
N SER A 28 -35.51 34.33 2.33
CA SER A 28 -36.74 34.93 1.77
C SER A 28 -36.69 36.47 1.77
N ARG A 29 -36.08 37.09 2.78
CA ARG A 29 -35.85 38.54 2.80
C ARG A 29 -34.82 38.96 1.76
N ALA A 30 -33.68 38.27 1.70
CA ALA A 30 -32.65 38.53 0.70
C ALA A 30 -33.20 38.40 -0.74
N ARG A 31 -34.02 37.38 -1.01
CA ARG A 31 -34.67 37.17 -2.31
C ARG A 31 -35.64 38.28 -2.71
N ARG A 32 -36.27 38.94 -1.73
CA ARG A 32 -37.14 40.11 -1.96
C ARG A 32 -36.36 41.41 -2.18
N GLY A 33 -35.04 41.36 -2.21
CA GLY A 33 -34.18 42.53 -2.38
C GLY A 33 -34.05 43.39 -1.12
N VAL A 34 -34.54 42.92 0.03
CA VAL A 34 -34.36 43.61 1.31
C VAL A 34 -32.92 43.34 1.78
N PRO A 35 -32.07 44.37 1.94
CA PRO A 35 -30.71 44.16 2.40
C PRO A 35 -30.71 43.57 3.81
N LEU A 36 -29.92 42.52 4.02
CA LEU A 36 -29.68 41.96 5.34
C LEU A 36 -28.78 42.91 6.13
N THR A 37 -29.09 43.10 7.41
CA THR A 37 -28.17 43.78 8.32
C THR A 37 -26.90 42.96 8.49
N PRO A 38 -25.77 43.57 8.91
CA PRO A 38 -24.54 42.82 9.18
C PRO A 38 -24.73 41.67 10.18
N ALA A 39 -25.58 41.85 11.20
CA ALA A 39 -25.88 40.83 12.19
C ALA A 39 -26.69 39.66 11.59
N GLU A 40 -27.68 39.95 10.73
CA GLU A 40 -28.45 38.93 10.03
C GLU A 40 -27.59 38.14 9.04
N ALA A 41 -26.69 38.82 8.33
CA ALA A 41 -25.73 38.17 7.44
C ALA A 41 -24.79 37.24 8.22
N ALA A 42 -24.23 37.70 9.35
CA ALA A 42 -23.40 36.88 10.23
C ALA A 42 -24.14 35.66 10.77
N LEU A 43 -25.40 35.84 11.20
CA LEU A 43 -26.25 34.74 11.65
C LEU A 43 -26.52 33.71 10.54
N MET A 44 -26.78 34.18 9.32
CA MET A 44 -26.94 33.32 8.15
C MET A 44 -25.69 32.48 7.90
N PHE A 45 -24.50 33.10 7.90
CA PHE A 45 -23.24 32.38 7.72
C PHE A 45 -23.00 31.35 8.81
N ALA A 46 -23.25 31.70 10.08
CA ALA A 46 -23.12 30.77 11.20
C ALA A 46 -24.05 29.55 11.05
N HIS A 47 -25.30 29.75 10.63
CA HIS A 47 -26.22 28.64 10.38
C HIS A 47 -25.78 27.76 9.20
N VAL A 48 -25.28 28.35 8.11
CA VAL A 48 -24.78 27.60 6.95
C VAL A 48 -23.57 26.74 7.34
N GLU A 49 -22.62 27.30 8.09
CA GLU A 49 -21.42 26.58 8.54
C GLU A 49 -21.78 25.37 9.42
N VAL A 50 -22.74 25.54 10.34
CA VAL A 50 -23.25 24.44 11.18
C VAL A 50 -23.93 23.37 10.33
N GLU A 51 -24.79 23.72 9.37
CA GLU A 51 -25.45 22.73 8.51
C GLU A 51 -24.45 21.99 7.60
N LEU A 52 -23.42 22.66 7.08
CA LEU A 52 -22.36 22.02 6.30
C LEU A 52 -21.58 21.01 7.16
N THR A 53 -21.20 21.41 8.37
CA THR A 53 -20.47 20.56 9.31
C THR A 53 -21.29 19.32 9.69
N GLU A 54 -22.58 19.50 10.01
CA GLU A 54 -23.49 18.37 10.31
C GLU A 54 -23.71 17.46 9.09
N ALA A 55 -23.80 18.03 7.88
CA ALA A 55 -23.94 17.25 6.65
C ALA A 55 -22.67 16.41 6.35
N ASP A 56 -21.49 16.95 6.61
CA ASP A 56 -20.22 16.22 6.47
C ASP A 56 -20.07 15.11 7.53
N GLU A 57 -20.49 15.36 8.77
CA GLU A 57 -20.53 14.33 9.81
C GLU A 57 -21.52 13.21 9.47
N LEU A 58 -22.70 13.56 8.95
CA LEU A 58 -23.68 12.58 8.49
C LEU A 58 -23.14 11.76 7.33
N ARG A 59 -22.51 12.40 6.32
CA ARG A 59 -21.88 11.68 5.20
C ARG A 59 -20.80 10.71 5.67
N ARG A 60 -19.93 11.13 6.59
CA ARG A 60 -18.92 10.24 7.19
C ARG A 60 -19.55 9.06 7.93
N THR A 61 -20.61 9.31 8.71
CA THR A 61 -21.32 8.26 9.45
C THR A 61 -22.00 7.26 8.53
N VAL A 62 -22.71 7.75 7.50
CA VAL A 62 -23.39 6.91 6.51
C VAL A 62 -22.38 6.08 5.71
N ALA A 63 -21.27 6.67 5.28
CA ALA A 63 -20.20 5.95 4.60
C ALA A 63 -19.59 4.85 5.50
N GLY A 64 -19.39 5.14 6.79
CA GLY A 64 -18.95 4.15 7.78
C GLY A 64 -19.96 3.00 7.95
N GLN A 65 -21.26 3.31 8.04
CA GLN A 65 -22.33 2.31 8.14
C GLN A 65 -22.44 1.44 6.88
N GLN A 66 -22.36 2.04 5.70
CA GLN A 66 -22.35 1.31 4.42
C GLN A 66 -21.15 0.38 4.33
N THR A 67 -19.97 0.84 4.75
CA THR A 67 -18.75 0.01 4.81
C THR A 67 -18.94 -1.18 5.76
N ALA A 68 -19.52 -0.95 6.94
CA ALA A 68 -19.80 -2.01 7.92
C ALA A 68 -20.83 -3.02 7.41
N ILE A 69 -21.89 -2.56 6.72
CA ILE A 69 -22.89 -3.40 6.08
C ILE A 69 -22.26 -4.25 4.97
N GLN A 70 -21.45 -3.64 4.10
CA GLN A 70 -20.75 -4.36 3.03
C GLN A 70 -19.79 -5.41 3.61
N ALA A 71 -19.05 -5.08 4.68
CA ALA A 71 -18.19 -6.03 5.36
C ALA A 71 -18.96 -7.18 6.03
N ALA A 72 -20.19 -6.93 6.51
CA ALA A 72 -21.08 -7.98 6.99
C ALA A 72 -21.54 -8.88 5.84
N HIS A 73 -22.00 -8.32 4.73
CA HIS A 73 -22.39 -9.09 3.54
C HIS A 73 -21.24 -9.95 3.00
N ASN A 74 -20.04 -9.40 2.90
CA ASN A 74 -18.86 -10.15 2.43
C ASN A 74 -18.54 -11.34 3.35
N ARG A 75 -18.71 -11.18 4.68
CA ARG A 75 -18.51 -12.28 5.64
C ARG A 75 -19.58 -13.36 5.49
N THR A 76 -20.85 -12.98 5.31
CA THR A 76 -21.93 -13.93 5.08
C THR A 76 -21.72 -14.70 3.77
N ALA A 77 -21.37 -14.00 2.68
CA ALA A 77 -21.07 -14.64 1.40
C ALA A 77 -19.91 -15.63 1.50
N ALA A 78 -18.82 -15.25 2.17
CA ALA A 78 -17.68 -16.15 2.40
C ALA A 78 -18.05 -17.39 3.25
N ALA A 79 -18.94 -17.23 4.23
CA ALA A 79 -19.43 -18.35 5.03
C ALA A 79 -20.32 -19.30 4.18
N GLU A 80 -21.17 -18.76 3.32
CA GLU A 80 -21.99 -19.54 2.39
C GLU A 80 -21.14 -20.30 1.36
N ASP A 81 -20.08 -19.68 0.84
CA ASP A 81 -19.11 -20.34 -0.05
C ASP A 81 -18.43 -21.52 0.66
N ALA A 82 -17.96 -21.33 1.90
CA ALA A 82 -17.32 -22.38 2.69
C ALA A 82 -18.29 -23.55 3.00
N ILE A 83 -19.58 -23.27 3.22
CA ILE A 83 -20.60 -24.29 3.40
C ILE A 83 -20.79 -25.09 2.11
N ARG A 84 -20.93 -24.42 0.96
CA ARG A 84 -21.06 -25.09 -0.35
C ARG A 84 -19.87 -26.00 -0.66
N GLU A 85 -18.65 -25.56 -0.37
CA GLU A 85 -17.45 -26.39 -0.53
C GLU A 85 -17.44 -27.61 0.42
N ALA A 86 -17.96 -27.47 1.64
CA ALA A 86 -18.08 -28.59 2.58
C ALA A 86 -19.13 -29.60 2.13
N GLU A 87 -20.28 -29.14 1.64
CA GLU A 87 -21.35 -29.97 1.08
C GLU A 87 -20.86 -30.73 -0.15
N GLN A 88 -20.15 -30.07 -1.06
CA GLN A 88 -19.58 -30.72 -2.24
C GLN A 88 -18.56 -31.82 -1.87
N ARG A 89 -17.71 -31.58 -0.86
CA ARG A 89 -16.78 -32.60 -0.36
C ARG A 89 -17.51 -33.78 0.27
N ALA A 90 -18.62 -33.54 0.96
CA ALA A 90 -19.45 -34.59 1.54
C ALA A 90 -20.10 -35.45 0.44
N GLU A 91 -20.69 -34.82 -0.58
CA GLU A 91 -21.28 -35.52 -1.74
C GLU A 91 -20.25 -36.39 -2.46
N GLN A 92 -19.05 -35.86 -2.73
CA GLN A 92 -17.95 -36.62 -3.34
C GLN A 92 -17.53 -37.83 -2.48
N ALA A 93 -17.51 -37.68 -1.16
CA ALA A 93 -17.19 -38.76 -0.25
C ALA A 93 -18.29 -39.84 -0.24
N GLU A 94 -19.56 -39.44 -0.28
CA GLU A 94 -20.70 -40.36 -0.40
C GLU A 94 -20.68 -41.14 -1.72
N GLU A 95 -20.41 -40.48 -2.84
CA GLU A 95 -20.23 -41.14 -4.14
C GLU A 95 -19.05 -42.12 -4.13
N HIS A 96 -17.95 -41.78 -3.46
CA HIS A 96 -16.79 -42.65 -3.34
C HIS A 96 -17.13 -43.90 -2.50
N LEU A 97 -17.82 -43.72 -1.37
CA LEU A 97 -18.29 -44.83 -0.54
C LEU A 97 -19.31 -45.71 -1.29
N ALA A 98 -20.21 -45.11 -2.07
CA ALA A 98 -21.15 -45.83 -2.91
C ALA A 98 -20.43 -46.69 -3.98
N ARG A 99 -19.38 -46.15 -4.60
CA ARG A 99 -18.51 -46.91 -5.51
C ARG A 99 -17.83 -48.08 -4.82
N ILE A 100 -17.24 -47.88 -3.65
CA ILE A 100 -16.59 -48.95 -2.88
C ILE A 100 -17.60 -50.04 -2.52
N ARG A 101 -18.82 -49.68 -2.08
CA ARG A 101 -19.89 -50.63 -1.76
C ARG A 101 -20.31 -51.43 -3.00
N SER A 102 -20.53 -50.76 -4.13
CA SER A 102 -20.88 -51.41 -5.40
C SER A 102 -19.78 -52.39 -5.85
N MET A 103 -18.50 -52.02 -5.71
CA MET A 103 -17.38 -52.92 -5.96
C MET A 103 -17.40 -54.13 -5.01
N ALA A 104 -17.57 -53.91 -3.71
CA ALA A 104 -17.63 -54.98 -2.73
C ALA A 104 -18.77 -55.97 -3.03
N ASP A 105 -19.96 -55.48 -3.35
CA ASP A 105 -21.12 -56.31 -3.73
C ASP A 105 -20.86 -57.11 -5.01
N ALA A 106 -20.27 -56.48 -6.03
CA ALA A 106 -19.92 -57.13 -7.29
C ALA A 106 -18.89 -58.26 -7.07
N TRP A 107 -17.91 -58.04 -6.18
CA TRP A 107 -16.94 -59.05 -5.78
C TRP A 107 -17.59 -60.19 -4.99
N GLU A 108 -18.50 -59.90 -4.06
CA GLU A 108 -19.22 -60.90 -3.30
C GLU A 108 -20.08 -61.83 -4.19
N ARG A 109 -20.67 -61.28 -5.26
CA ARG A 109 -21.43 -62.05 -6.25
C ARG A 109 -20.55 -62.90 -7.17
N ARG A 110 -19.34 -62.45 -7.48
CA ARG A 110 -18.41 -63.16 -8.38
C ARG A 110 -17.62 -64.27 -7.69
N LEU A 111 -17.42 -64.18 -6.38
CA LEU A 111 -16.65 -65.19 -5.64
C LEU A 111 -17.53 -66.39 -5.23
N PRO A 112 -17.16 -67.63 -5.62
CA PRO A 112 -17.81 -68.85 -5.12
C PRO A 112 -17.77 -68.87 -3.58
N ALA A 113 -18.83 -69.39 -2.95
CA ALA A 113 -18.99 -69.40 -1.49
C ALA A 113 -17.83 -70.06 -0.71
N THR A 114 -17.01 -70.86 -1.39
CA THR A 114 -15.83 -71.55 -0.84
C THR A 114 -14.60 -70.64 -0.61
N ILE A 115 -14.56 -69.42 -1.16
CA ILE A 115 -13.41 -68.49 -1.08
C ILE A 115 -13.80 -67.23 -0.28
N ARG A 116 -14.31 -67.37 0.95
CA ARG A 116 -14.94 -66.22 1.67
C ARG A 116 -14.31 -65.72 2.97
N THR A 117 -13.20 -66.26 3.48
CA THR A 117 -12.79 -65.89 4.86
C THR A 117 -11.41 -65.26 5.08
N ALA A 118 -10.56 -65.11 4.05
CA ALA A 118 -9.26 -64.45 4.20
C ALA A 118 -8.96 -63.35 3.18
N THR A 119 -9.81 -63.17 2.16
CA THR A 119 -9.44 -62.49 0.91
C THR A 119 -10.07 -61.11 0.71
N ALA A 120 -11.23 -60.83 1.32
CA ALA A 120 -11.95 -59.57 1.07
C ALA A 120 -11.22 -58.34 1.65
N ALA A 121 -10.66 -58.42 2.86
CA ALA A 121 -9.99 -57.28 3.49
C ALA A 121 -8.64 -56.92 2.82
N GLU A 122 -7.91 -57.91 2.31
CA GLU A 122 -6.65 -57.72 1.59
C GLU A 122 -6.89 -57.13 0.19
N ALA A 123 -7.91 -57.64 -0.51
CA ALA A 123 -8.33 -57.14 -1.81
C ALA A 123 -8.88 -55.70 -1.73
N VAL A 124 -9.70 -55.41 -0.72
CA VAL A 124 -10.22 -54.04 -0.48
C VAL A 124 -9.09 -53.07 -0.14
N ARG A 125 -8.07 -53.48 0.65
CA ARG A 125 -6.88 -52.65 0.92
C ARG A 125 -6.06 -52.36 -0.32
N ARG A 126 -5.85 -53.34 -1.21
CA ARG A 126 -5.08 -53.12 -2.46
C ARG A 126 -5.84 -52.26 -3.47
N ALA A 127 -7.15 -52.48 -3.61
CA ALA A 127 -8.01 -51.64 -4.44
C ALA A 127 -8.07 -50.19 -3.94
N ALA A 128 -8.13 -49.97 -2.62
CA ALA A 128 -8.08 -48.62 -2.04
C ALA A 128 -6.74 -47.90 -2.30
N ASN A 129 -5.66 -48.65 -2.55
CA ASN A 129 -4.35 -48.12 -2.92
C ASN A 129 -4.11 -48.06 -4.44
N GLY A 130 -5.11 -48.42 -5.27
CA GLY A 130 -5.02 -48.40 -6.73
C GLY A 130 -4.24 -49.56 -7.37
N ASP A 131 -4.06 -50.67 -6.66
CA ASP A 131 -3.37 -51.87 -7.19
C ASP A 131 -4.41 -52.93 -7.63
N ASP A 132 -4.55 -53.10 -8.96
CA ASP A 132 -5.51 -54.01 -9.63
C ASP A 132 -4.92 -55.40 -9.96
N SER A 133 -3.76 -55.76 -9.40
CA SER A 133 -3.09 -57.02 -9.71
C SER A 133 -3.91 -58.25 -9.27
N PRO A 134 -4.10 -59.28 -10.12
CA PRO A 134 -4.89 -60.47 -9.79
C PRO A 134 -4.20 -61.31 -8.72
N VAL A 135 -4.91 -61.59 -7.62
CA VAL A 135 -4.43 -62.46 -6.55
C VAL A 135 -4.58 -63.92 -6.98
N MET A 136 -3.48 -64.57 -7.36
CA MET A 136 -3.45 -66.00 -7.68
C MET A 136 -3.31 -66.83 -6.40
N PHE A 137 -4.22 -67.77 -6.17
CA PHE A 137 -4.17 -68.68 -5.01
C PHE A 137 -3.81 -70.11 -5.44
N ALA A 138 -2.89 -70.72 -4.68
CA ALA A 138 -2.67 -72.17 -4.68
C ALA A 138 -3.70 -72.83 -3.75
N PHE A 139 -4.56 -73.68 -4.29
CA PHE A 139 -5.52 -74.47 -3.51
C PHE A 139 -4.82 -75.65 -2.86
N THR A 140 -4.66 -75.65 -1.53
CA THR A 140 -4.49 -76.88 -0.76
C THR A 140 -5.87 -77.35 -0.30
N ALA A 141 -6.58 -77.99 -1.23
CA ALA A 141 -7.88 -78.60 -0.98
C ALA A 141 -7.68 -79.95 -0.27
N GLU A 142 -7.57 -79.95 1.06
CA GLU A 142 -7.89 -81.12 1.93
C GLU A 142 -7.70 -80.85 3.44
N LYS A 143 -7.97 -79.63 3.91
CA LYS A 143 -8.31 -79.42 5.33
C LYS A 143 -9.82 -79.28 5.45
N THR A 144 -10.38 -80.44 5.73
CA THR A 144 -11.72 -80.94 5.45
C THR A 144 -12.80 -80.28 6.29
N ALA A 145 -14.06 -80.46 5.88
CA ALA A 145 -15.27 -79.93 6.50
C ALA A 145 -15.34 -80.09 8.03
N GLU A 146 -14.59 -81.00 8.63
CA GLU A 146 -14.43 -81.15 10.08
C GLU A 146 -13.82 -79.90 10.75
N GLU A 147 -12.78 -79.28 10.17
CA GLU A 147 -12.23 -78.03 10.71
C GLU A 147 -13.24 -76.88 10.61
N GLN A 148 -14.07 -76.88 9.54
CA GLN A 148 -15.14 -75.88 9.39
C GLN A 148 -16.30 -76.12 10.35
N LEU A 149 -16.69 -77.38 10.59
CA LEU A 149 -17.70 -77.75 11.57
C LEU A 149 -17.23 -77.44 13.00
N ALA A 150 -15.98 -77.77 13.34
CA ALA A 150 -15.37 -77.41 14.62
C ALA A 150 -15.27 -75.89 14.79
N LYS A 151 -14.98 -75.13 13.73
CA LYS A 151 -15.00 -73.66 13.75
C LYS A 151 -16.42 -73.10 13.92
N ALA A 152 -17.42 -73.70 13.27
CA ALA A 152 -18.82 -73.32 13.43
C ALA A 152 -19.33 -73.62 14.85
N GLN A 153 -18.96 -74.77 15.42
CA GLN A 153 -19.25 -75.13 16.82
C GLN A 153 -18.59 -74.14 17.78
N ARG A 154 -17.29 -73.86 17.64
CA ARG A 154 -16.60 -72.83 18.45
C ARG A 154 -17.28 -71.46 18.34
N ARG A 155 -17.72 -71.05 17.15
CA ARG A 155 -18.48 -69.80 16.99
C ARG A 155 -19.84 -69.88 17.69
N GLY A 156 -20.55 -71.00 17.58
CA GLY A 156 -21.80 -71.25 18.28
C GLY A 156 -21.65 -71.18 19.80
N ASP A 157 -20.58 -71.75 20.34
CA ASP A 157 -20.27 -71.73 21.78
C ASP A 157 -19.89 -70.32 22.24
N ILE A 158 -19.11 -69.57 21.45
CA ILE A 158 -18.83 -68.15 21.71
C ILE A 158 -20.11 -67.32 21.70
N TRP A 159 -21.02 -67.55 20.73
CA TRP A 159 -22.30 -66.83 20.68
C TRP A 159 -23.22 -67.18 21.84
N LYS A 160 -23.26 -68.46 22.25
CA LYS A 160 -24.00 -68.88 23.46
C LYS A 160 -23.42 -68.24 24.72
N ALA A 161 -22.10 -68.22 24.87
CA ALA A 161 -21.44 -67.54 25.97
C ALA A 161 -21.73 -66.03 25.97
N LYS A 162 -21.71 -65.39 24.79
CA LYS A 162 -22.04 -63.96 24.66
C LYS A 162 -23.51 -63.67 24.93
N ALA A 163 -24.41 -64.54 24.51
CA ALA A 163 -25.84 -64.44 24.82
C ALA A 163 -26.08 -64.53 26.32
N HIS A 164 -25.43 -65.47 27.00
CA HIS A 164 -25.46 -65.60 28.46
C HIS A 164 -24.89 -64.36 29.16
N GLU A 165 -23.75 -63.83 28.67
CA GLU A 165 -23.16 -62.59 29.20
C GLU A 165 -24.13 -61.40 29.05
N ILE A 166 -24.82 -61.29 27.91
CA ILE A 166 -25.83 -60.24 27.66
C ILE A 166 -27.03 -60.41 28.60
N GLU A 167 -27.50 -61.64 28.81
CA GLU A 167 -28.60 -61.93 29.74
C GLU A 167 -28.21 -61.58 31.17
N GLU A 168 -27.00 -61.97 31.63
CA GLU A 168 -26.46 -61.57 32.93
C GLU A 168 -26.29 -60.04 33.07
N HIS A 169 -25.89 -59.35 32.00
CA HIS A 169 -25.82 -57.89 32.00
C HIS A 169 -27.21 -57.26 32.09
N ARG A 170 -28.19 -57.82 31.39
CA ARG A 170 -29.58 -57.38 31.45
C ARG A 170 -30.15 -57.58 32.85
N ASP A 171 -29.99 -58.76 33.44
CA ASP A 171 -30.49 -59.07 34.77
C ASP A 171 -29.85 -58.18 35.84
N ARG A 172 -28.54 -57.93 35.74
CA ARG A 172 -27.83 -56.96 36.60
C ARG A 172 -28.36 -55.53 36.42
N GLY A 173 -28.65 -55.14 35.19
CA GLY A 173 -29.26 -53.84 34.87
C GLY A 173 -30.67 -53.71 35.46
N GLU A 174 -31.52 -54.72 35.27
CA GLU A 174 -32.89 -54.76 35.80
C GLU A 174 -32.90 -54.75 37.33
N ALA A 175 -32.02 -55.52 37.98
CA ALA A 175 -31.85 -55.50 39.44
C ALA A 175 -31.38 -54.12 39.94
N THR A 176 -30.50 -53.44 39.20
CA THR A 176 -30.06 -52.08 39.54
C THR A 176 -31.18 -51.06 39.39
N LEU A 177 -31.94 -51.12 38.30
CA LEU A 177 -33.11 -50.27 38.10
C LEU A 177 -34.16 -50.47 39.21
N GLN A 178 -34.36 -51.72 39.65
CA GLN A 178 -35.24 -52.01 40.76
C GLN A 178 -34.73 -51.38 42.07
N ARG A 179 -33.43 -51.52 42.39
CA ARG A 179 -32.81 -50.84 43.54
C ARG A 179 -32.91 -49.31 43.47
N VAL A 180 -32.80 -48.72 42.28
CA VAL A 180 -32.99 -47.28 42.07
C VAL A 180 -34.44 -46.85 42.32
N ARG A 181 -35.43 -47.67 41.91
CA ARG A 181 -36.85 -47.42 42.16
C ARG A 181 -37.21 -47.53 43.64
N ASP A 182 -36.60 -48.49 44.33
CA ASP A 182 -36.84 -48.75 45.75
C ASP A 182 -35.99 -47.86 46.67
N ALA A 183 -35.17 -46.96 46.12
CA ALA A 183 -34.31 -46.08 46.90
C ALA A 183 -35.11 -44.94 47.57
N ASP A 184 -34.95 -44.80 48.89
CA ASP A 184 -35.61 -43.76 49.71
C ASP A 184 -35.11 -42.32 49.46
N GLY A 185 -34.16 -42.14 48.53
CA GLY A 185 -33.61 -40.83 48.20
C GLY A 185 -32.55 -40.88 47.10
N LEU A 186 -32.19 -39.69 46.59
CA LEU A 186 -31.25 -39.53 45.48
C LEU A 186 -29.88 -40.16 45.77
N GLY A 187 -29.36 -40.01 47.00
CA GLY A 187 -28.07 -40.61 47.39
C GLY A 187 -28.09 -42.14 47.32
N ALA A 188 -29.17 -42.79 47.75
CA ALA A 188 -29.31 -44.24 47.66
C ALA A 188 -29.46 -44.73 46.21
N ALA A 189 -30.21 -43.98 45.38
CA ALA A 189 -30.31 -44.25 43.95
C ALA A 189 -28.96 -44.12 43.22
N LEU A 190 -28.20 -43.06 43.51
CA LEU A 190 -26.87 -42.84 42.91
C LEU A 190 -25.86 -43.90 43.36
N ALA A 191 -25.92 -44.35 44.61
CA ALA A 191 -25.08 -45.44 45.09
C ALA A 191 -25.39 -46.75 44.34
N ALA A 192 -26.66 -47.07 44.09
CA ALA A 192 -27.04 -48.27 43.34
C ALA A 192 -26.51 -48.25 41.89
N VAL A 193 -26.54 -47.09 41.23
CA VAL A 193 -25.97 -46.91 39.88
C VAL A 193 -24.44 -47.03 39.91
N ALA A 194 -23.78 -46.37 40.86
CA ALA A 194 -22.33 -46.43 41.00
C ALA A 194 -21.83 -47.87 41.27
N GLU A 195 -22.54 -48.66 42.08
CA GLU A 195 -22.24 -50.07 42.30
C GLU A 195 -22.38 -50.90 41.02
N HIS A 196 -23.38 -50.63 40.18
CA HIS A 196 -23.54 -51.29 38.88
C HIS A 196 -22.35 -51.00 37.96
N ASP A 197 -21.78 -49.81 38.04
CA ASP A 197 -20.60 -49.40 37.27
C ASP A 197 -19.28 -49.94 37.85
N GLY A 198 -19.35 -50.79 38.88
CA GLY A 198 -18.22 -51.53 39.43
C GLY A 198 -17.56 -50.88 40.64
N LEU A 199 -18.14 -49.82 41.21
CA LEU A 199 -17.68 -49.28 42.49
C LEU A 199 -18.04 -50.23 43.63
N THR A 200 -17.16 -50.34 44.62
CA THR A 200 -17.51 -51.03 45.86
C THR A 200 -18.64 -50.27 46.57
N PRO A 201 -19.47 -50.92 47.39
CA PRO A 201 -20.57 -50.25 48.09
C PRO A 201 -20.14 -49.02 48.90
N ASP A 202 -18.96 -49.06 49.53
CA ASP A 202 -18.41 -47.91 50.25
C ASP A 202 -18.00 -46.76 49.31
N ALA A 203 -17.35 -47.08 48.19
CA ALA A 203 -16.95 -46.08 47.19
C ALA A 203 -18.17 -45.47 46.50
N ALA A 204 -19.21 -46.27 46.23
CA ALA A 204 -20.47 -45.84 45.66
C ALA A 204 -21.23 -44.89 46.60
N ARG A 205 -21.28 -45.19 47.91
CA ARG A 205 -21.84 -44.28 48.92
C ARG A 205 -21.08 -42.97 49.02
N ALA A 206 -19.75 -43.03 49.02
CA ALA A 206 -18.91 -41.83 49.04
C ALA A 206 -19.11 -40.98 47.77
N HIS A 207 -19.20 -41.62 46.60
CA HIS A 207 -19.49 -40.96 45.33
C HIS A 207 -20.86 -40.28 45.37
N ALA A 208 -21.92 -40.99 45.80
CA ALA A 208 -23.25 -40.44 45.92
C ALA A 208 -23.30 -39.23 46.88
N ALA A 209 -22.64 -39.30 48.03
CA ALA A 209 -22.55 -38.18 48.97
C ALA A 209 -21.83 -36.97 48.36
N PHE A 210 -20.78 -37.20 47.57
CA PHE A 210 -20.08 -36.12 46.86
C PHE A 210 -20.96 -35.49 45.78
N THR A 211 -21.66 -36.29 44.98
CA THR A 211 -22.58 -35.80 43.94
C THR A 211 -23.73 -35.01 44.56
N GLU A 212 -24.32 -35.49 45.65
CA GLU A 212 -25.39 -34.78 46.37
C GLU A 212 -24.88 -33.45 46.95
N ALA A 213 -23.67 -33.43 47.52
CA ALA A 213 -23.03 -32.20 47.99
C ALA A 213 -22.76 -31.21 46.84
N ALA A 214 -22.36 -31.71 45.66
CA ALA A 214 -22.13 -30.90 44.46
C ALA A 214 -23.43 -30.33 43.87
N GLU A 215 -24.55 -31.07 43.97
CA GLU A 215 -25.90 -30.66 43.56
C GLU A 215 -26.58 -29.72 44.57
N SER A 216 -26.00 -29.59 45.78
CA SER A 216 -26.58 -28.75 46.83
C SER A 216 -26.80 -27.30 46.36
N PRO A 217 -27.86 -26.61 46.83
CA PRO A 217 -28.12 -25.22 46.45
C PRO A 217 -26.92 -24.29 46.70
N ARG A 218 -26.13 -24.56 47.75
CA ARG A 218 -24.93 -23.81 48.09
C ARG A 218 -23.82 -24.02 47.06
N ALA A 219 -23.57 -25.26 46.64
CA ALA A 219 -22.57 -25.56 45.61
C ALA A 219 -22.98 -24.96 44.26
N ARG A 220 -24.25 -25.07 43.89
CA ARG A 220 -24.79 -24.42 42.67
C ARG A 220 -24.67 -22.90 42.71
N LEU A 221 -24.98 -22.26 43.84
CA LEU A 221 -24.80 -20.81 44.00
C LEU A 221 -23.33 -20.40 43.90
N ALA A 222 -22.42 -21.17 44.50
CA ALA A 222 -20.99 -20.92 44.40
C ALA A 222 -20.48 -21.04 42.95
N GLU A 223 -20.93 -22.05 42.20
CA GLU A 223 -20.56 -22.21 40.80
C GLU A 223 -21.17 -21.11 39.91
N GLN A 224 -22.41 -20.68 40.19
CA GLN A 224 -23.01 -19.53 39.51
C GLN A 224 -22.24 -18.24 39.78
N GLN A 225 -21.81 -18.01 41.03
CA GLN A 225 -20.97 -16.86 41.39
C GLN A 225 -19.62 -16.92 40.66
N ARG A 226 -18.96 -18.08 40.66
CA ARG A 226 -17.72 -18.29 39.92
C ARG A 226 -17.90 -18.05 38.41
N ALA A 227 -18.96 -18.57 37.81
CA ALA A 227 -19.27 -18.35 36.40
C ALA A 227 -19.49 -16.85 36.10
N HIS A 228 -20.22 -16.16 36.97
CA HIS A 228 -20.42 -14.71 36.87
C HIS A 228 -19.11 -13.92 37.01
N GLU A 229 -18.23 -14.31 37.94
CA GLU A 229 -16.91 -13.70 38.09
C GLU A 229 -16.02 -13.91 36.85
N ILE A 230 -16.06 -15.10 36.26
CA ILE A 230 -15.35 -15.40 34.99
C ILE A 230 -15.91 -14.55 33.85
N GLU A 231 -17.23 -14.38 33.77
CA GLU A 231 -17.87 -13.53 32.77
C GLU A 231 -17.44 -12.06 32.95
N LEU A 232 -17.49 -11.54 34.18
CA LEU A 232 -17.02 -10.19 34.51
C LEU A 232 -15.53 -10.00 34.19
N ALA A 233 -14.68 -10.99 34.49
CA ALA A 233 -13.27 -10.97 34.16
C ALA A 233 -13.04 -10.95 32.63
N THR A 234 -13.81 -11.74 31.88
CA THR A 234 -13.78 -11.74 30.41
C THR A 234 -14.19 -10.39 29.84
N VAL A 235 -15.28 -9.80 30.33
CA VAL A 235 -15.73 -8.47 29.89
C VAL A 235 -14.67 -7.40 30.20
N ARG A 236 -14.08 -7.41 31.40
CA ARG A 236 -12.99 -6.48 31.75
C ARG A 236 -11.78 -6.64 30.82
N ARG A 237 -11.41 -7.87 30.48
CA ARG A 237 -10.32 -8.14 29.52
C ARG A 237 -10.65 -7.58 28.14
N THR A 238 -11.85 -7.82 27.62
CA THR A 238 -12.26 -7.29 26.31
C THR A 238 -12.28 -5.76 26.26
N LEU A 239 -12.69 -5.10 27.36
CA LEU A 239 -12.62 -3.64 27.46
C LEU A 239 -11.17 -3.14 27.44
N SER A 240 -10.28 -3.73 28.22
CA SER A 240 -8.84 -3.41 28.23
C SER A 240 -8.18 -3.62 26.85
N ASP A 241 -8.54 -4.70 26.16
CA ASP A 241 -8.07 -4.97 24.79
C ASP A 241 -8.59 -3.91 23.80
N SER A 242 -9.84 -3.47 23.95
CA SER A 242 -10.43 -2.41 23.12
C SER A 242 -9.80 -1.04 23.35
N GLU A 243 -9.45 -0.70 24.61
CA GLU A 243 -8.73 0.53 24.96
C GLU A 243 -7.31 0.51 24.37
N THR A 244 -6.62 -0.63 24.49
CA THR A 244 -5.30 -0.84 23.89
C THR A 244 -5.35 -0.70 22.36
N LEU A 245 -6.38 -1.24 21.71
CA LEU A 245 -6.60 -1.08 20.28
C LEU A 245 -6.85 0.38 19.91
N GLY A 246 -7.69 1.08 20.69
CA GLY A 246 -7.95 2.51 20.54
C GLY A 246 -6.67 3.35 20.57
N HIS A 247 -5.80 3.12 21.55
CA HIS A 247 -4.50 3.78 21.64
C HIS A 247 -3.60 3.50 20.43
N ARG A 248 -3.56 2.25 19.94
CA ARG A 248 -2.77 1.91 18.74
C ARG A 248 -3.31 2.61 17.48
N LEU A 249 -4.62 2.77 17.37
CA LEU A 249 -5.24 3.46 16.25
C LEU A 249 -4.94 4.97 16.29
N LEU A 250 -5.00 5.59 17.47
CA LEU A 250 -4.60 6.99 17.65
C LEU A 250 -3.13 7.22 17.27
N GLN A 251 -2.20 6.38 17.75
CA GLN A 251 -0.79 6.47 17.37
C GLN A 251 -0.57 6.29 15.85
N ARG A 252 -1.37 5.43 15.20
CA ARG A 252 -1.31 5.27 13.74
C ARG A 252 -1.82 6.51 13.01
N ALA A 253 -2.86 7.15 13.52
CA ALA A 253 -3.39 8.41 12.98
C ALA A 253 -2.36 9.53 13.10
N GLU A 254 -1.75 9.71 14.28
CA GLU A 254 -0.68 10.68 14.51
C GLU A 254 0.49 10.48 13.52
N ARG A 255 0.97 9.24 13.36
CA ARG A 255 2.02 8.92 12.38
C ARG A 255 1.60 9.14 10.93
N ALA A 256 0.31 9.03 10.62
CA ALA A 256 -0.20 9.34 9.29
C ALA A 256 -0.23 10.86 9.04
N GLU A 257 -0.66 11.63 10.04
CA GLU A 257 -0.61 13.10 10.00
C GLU A 257 0.81 13.63 9.87
N GLU A 258 1.76 13.07 10.61
CA GLU A 258 3.19 13.41 10.50
C GLU A 258 3.72 13.14 9.08
N ARG A 259 3.35 12.02 8.47
CA ARG A 259 3.72 11.68 7.08
C ARG A 259 3.12 12.67 6.09
N LEU A 260 1.84 13.00 6.22
CA LEU A 260 1.19 14.01 5.38
C LEU A 260 1.83 15.39 5.58
N ALA A 261 2.24 15.75 6.79
CA ALA A 261 2.95 17.01 7.05
C ALA A 261 4.33 17.03 6.37
N VAL A 262 5.06 15.90 6.35
CA VAL A 262 6.32 15.77 5.59
C VAL A 262 6.08 15.92 4.09
N GLU A 263 5.03 15.30 3.55
CA GLU A 263 4.69 15.40 2.13
C GLU A 263 4.29 16.82 1.73
N ARG A 264 3.51 17.52 2.56
CA ARG A 264 3.19 18.95 2.34
C ARG A 264 4.45 19.80 2.29
N ARG A 265 5.38 19.64 3.24
CA ARG A 265 6.67 20.34 3.23
C ARG A 265 7.49 20.06 1.97
N ARG A 266 7.45 18.83 1.45
CA ARG A 266 8.08 18.47 0.18
C ARG A 266 7.39 19.20 -0.98
N GLY A 267 6.06 19.16 -1.04
CA GLY A 267 5.27 19.88 -2.05
C GLY A 267 5.56 21.38 -2.10
N ASP A 268 5.64 22.04 -0.94
CA ASP A 268 6.00 23.45 -0.82
C ASP A 268 7.44 23.73 -1.29
N GLY A 269 8.35 22.77 -1.12
CA GLY A 269 9.70 22.81 -1.68
C GLY A 269 9.67 22.81 -3.21
N TRP A 270 8.92 21.88 -3.80
CA TRP A 270 8.75 21.78 -5.26
C TRP A 270 8.12 23.04 -5.86
N GLN A 271 7.08 23.61 -5.22
CA GLN A 271 6.48 24.86 -5.68
C GLN A 271 7.46 26.03 -5.67
N ARG A 272 8.28 26.15 -4.61
CA ARG A 272 9.34 27.18 -4.56
C ARG A 272 10.38 27.00 -5.65
N HIS A 273 10.78 25.76 -5.93
CA HIS A 273 11.71 25.48 -7.03
C HIS A 273 11.11 25.79 -8.41
N ALA A 274 9.83 25.49 -8.62
CA ALA A 274 9.13 25.83 -9.85
C ALA A 274 9.07 27.36 -10.07
N LEU A 275 8.69 28.13 -9.03
CA LEU A 275 8.66 29.59 -9.09
C LEU A 275 10.05 30.19 -9.34
N ASP A 276 11.11 29.65 -8.72
CA ASP A 276 12.49 30.10 -8.98
C ASP A 276 12.94 29.77 -10.41
N ALA A 277 12.54 28.61 -10.94
CA ALA A 277 12.80 28.23 -12.34
C ALA A 277 12.09 29.18 -13.32
N ASP A 278 10.82 29.53 -13.07
CA ASP A 278 10.07 30.50 -13.88
C ASP A 278 10.70 31.89 -13.82
N HIS A 279 11.08 32.38 -12.63
CA HIS A 279 11.81 33.65 -12.49
C HIS A 279 13.16 33.64 -13.22
N LYS A 280 13.88 32.51 -13.23
CA LYS A 280 15.11 32.36 -14.02
C LYS A 280 14.79 32.41 -15.51
N ALA A 281 13.77 31.70 -15.97
CA ALA A 281 13.34 31.70 -17.37
C ALA A 281 12.93 33.11 -17.84
N ASP A 282 12.24 33.89 -17.02
CA ASP A 282 11.87 35.28 -17.31
C ASP A 282 13.09 36.20 -17.40
N ARG A 283 14.05 36.07 -16.48
CA ARG A 283 15.32 36.81 -16.56
C ARG A 283 16.07 36.50 -17.85
N TYR A 284 16.14 35.23 -18.25
CA TYR A 284 16.76 34.83 -19.52
C TYR A 284 15.99 35.38 -20.72
N ARG A 285 14.66 35.36 -20.72
CA ARG A 285 13.84 35.94 -21.79
C ARG A 285 14.10 37.44 -21.94
N THR A 286 14.07 38.19 -20.84
CA THR A 286 14.35 39.63 -20.86
C THR A 286 15.76 39.94 -21.36
N ALA A 287 16.77 39.22 -20.87
CA ALA A 287 18.15 39.38 -21.33
C ALA A 287 18.30 39.06 -22.83
N TRP A 288 17.62 38.02 -23.31
CA TRP A 288 17.62 37.65 -24.72
C TRP A 288 16.96 38.72 -25.61
N PHE A 289 15.83 39.29 -25.19
CA PHE A 289 15.18 40.38 -25.92
C PHE A 289 16.04 41.65 -25.95
N ALA A 290 16.71 41.99 -24.84
CA ALA A 290 17.66 43.11 -24.79
C ALA A 290 18.83 42.89 -25.78
N ALA A 291 19.49 41.74 -25.72
CA ALA A 291 20.58 41.41 -26.65
C ALA A 291 20.14 41.42 -28.12
N ARG A 292 18.91 40.98 -28.40
CA ARG A 292 18.33 41.03 -29.75
C ARG A 292 18.08 42.47 -30.23
N ARG A 293 17.65 43.36 -29.33
CA ARG A 293 17.47 44.79 -29.61
C ARG A 293 18.81 45.47 -29.88
N ASP A 294 19.84 45.18 -29.08
CA ASP A 294 21.18 45.73 -29.28
C ASP A 294 21.77 45.31 -30.62
N ARG A 295 21.71 44.02 -30.97
CA ARG A 295 22.13 43.55 -32.32
C ARG A 295 21.35 44.17 -33.47
N ARG A 296 20.12 44.65 -33.24
CA ARG A 296 19.35 45.37 -34.25
C ARG A 296 19.83 46.83 -34.35
N ALA A 297 20.13 47.46 -33.21
CA ALA A 297 20.73 48.79 -33.16
C ALA A 297 22.12 48.79 -33.81
N ASP A 298 22.98 47.82 -33.52
CA ASP A 298 24.32 47.70 -34.12
C ASP A 298 24.23 47.54 -35.64
N ARG A 299 23.30 46.71 -36.13
CA ARG A 299 23.07 46.56 -37.58
C ARG A 299 22.55 47.86 -38.21
N ALA A 300 21.70 48.61 -37.53
CA ALA A 300 21.23 49.90 -38.01
C ALA A 300 22.36 50.94 -38.01
N ALA A 301 23.22 50.97 -37.00
CA ALA A 301 24.39 51.84 -36.92
C ALA A 301 25.39 51.51 -38.05
N MET A 302 25.75 50.23 -38.22
CA MET A 302 26.60 49.78 -39.33
C MET A 302 26.00 50.14 -40.70
N ALA A 303 24.68 50.01 -40.87
CA ALA A 303 24.01 50.41 -42.11
C ALA A 303 24.04 51.93 -42.35
N ALA A 304 23.97 52.74 -41.28
CA ALA A 304 24.08 54.20 -41.36
C ALA A 304 25.52 54.67 -41.65
N GLU A 305 26.54 53.92 -41.20
CA GLU A 305 27.95 54.18 -41.47
C GLU A 305 28.41 53.65 -42.83
N LEU A 306 27.70 52.68 -43.41
CA LEU A 306 28.05 52.05 -44.68
C LEU A 306 28.28 53.06 -45.83
N PRO A 307 27.46 54.14 -46.01
CA PRO A 307 27.72 55.17 -47.00
C PRO A 307 29.04 55.94 -46.76
N LEU A 308 29.40 56.20 -45.50
CA LEU A 308 30.66 56.86 -45.14
C LEU A 308 31.86 55.95 -45.44
N VAL A 309 31.76 54.66 -45.12
CA VAL A 309 32.77 53.66 -45.47
C VAL A 309 32.94 53.56 -46.98
N HIS A 310 31.84 53.53 -47.75
CA HIS A 310 31.90 53.54 -49.21
C HIS A 310 32.47 54.85 -49.77
N ALA A 311 32.17 56.00 -49.16
CA ALA A 311 32.77 57.29 -49.54
C ALA A 311 34.28 57.30 -49.27
N GLY A 312 34.73 56.82 -48.11
CA GLY A 312 36.15 56.69 -47.78
C GLY A 312 36.89 55.73 -48.72
N ARG A 313 36.28 54.58 -49.06
CA ARG A 313 36.84 53.66 -50.06
C ARG A 313 36.95 54.28 -51.45
N ARG A 314 35.95 55.07 -51.87
CA ARG A 314 36.02 55.82 -53.14
C ARG A 314 37.12 56.87 -53.12
N ALA A 315 37.23 57.66 -52.04
CA ALA A 315 38.29 58.64 -51.88
C ALA A 315 39.69 57.99 -51.87
N LEU A 316 39.85 56.82 -51.25
CA LEU A 316 41.09 56.05 -51.31
C LEU A 316 41.38 55.52 -52.72
N ALA A 317 40.36 55.07 -53.45
CA ALA A 317 40.51 54.63 -54.83
C ALA A 317 40.84 55.79 -55.79
N GLU A 318 40.31 56.99 -55.54
CA GLU A 318 40.61 58.22 -56.29
C GLU A 318 42.00 58.78 -55.93
N ALA A 319 42.44 58.65 -54.68
CA ALA A 319 43.78 59.04 -54.23
C ALA A 319 44.86 58.01 -54.60
N ALA A 320 44.47 56.78 -54.95
CA ALA A 320 45.35 55.77 -55.52
C ALA A 320 45.65 56.09 -57.00
N GLU A 321 46.20 57.27 -57.28
CA GLU A 321 47.05 57.40 -58.46
C GLU A 321 48.19 56.39 -58.29
N PRO A 322 48.51 55.57 -59.30
CA PRO A 322 49.57 54.58 -59.21
C PRO A 322 50.90 55.31 -59.03
N CYS A 323 51.35 55.41 -57.78
CA CYS A 323 52.72 55.77 -57.45
C CYS A 323 53.61 54.76 -58.19
N LYS A 324 54.24 55.21 -59.28
CA LYS A 324 55.30 54.51 -59.99
C LYS A 324 56.29 54.03 -58.93
N SER A 325 56.29 52.73 -58.65
CA SER A 325 57.15 52.12 -57.64
C SER A 325 58.60 52.43 -58.01
N LYS A 326 59.21 53.38 -57.31
CA LYS A 326 60.67 53.55 -57.35
C LYS A 326 61.23 52.26 -56.79
N SER A 327 62.05 51.58 -57.59
CA SER A 327 62.77 50.38 -57.16
C SER A 327 63.47 50.69 -55.85
N VAL A 328 63.06 49.98 -54.81
CA VAL A 328 63.58 50.13 -53.46
C VAL A 328 65.07 49.75 -53.48
N GLY A 329 65.93 50.65 -53.00
CA GLY A 329 67.37 50.42 -52.95
C GLY A 329 67.71 49.18 -52.12
N LYS A 330 68.81 48.50 -52.44
CA LYS A 330 69.22 47.23 -51.79
C LYS A 330 69.36 47.34 -50.26
N ASP A 331 69.56 48.54 -49.75
CA ASP A 331 69.70 48.81 -48.31
C ASP A 331 68.36 49.02 -47.58
N HIS A 332 67.23 48.76 -48.23
CA HIS A 332 65.94 48.93 -47.57
C HIS A 332 65.70 47.82 -46.54
N PRO A 333 65.23 48.16 -45.33
CA PRO A 333 65.06 47.21 -44.23
C PRO A 333 64.12 46.03 -44.53
N ILE A 334 63.34 46.10 -45.62
CA ILE A 334 62.54 44.95 -46.09
C ILE A 334 63.40 43.77 -46.52
N HIS A 335 64.59 44.01 -47.09
CA HIS A 335 65.49 42.93 -47.50
C HIS A 335 66.09 42.22 -46.28
N GLU A 336 66.32 42.97 -45.19
CA GLU A 336 66.82 42.42 -43.93
C GLU A 336 65.73 41.62 -43.19
N LEU A 337 64.50 42.14 -43.16
CA LEU A 337 63.33 41.43 -42.62
C LEU A 337 63.04 40.14 -43.41
N LEU A 338 63.05 40.21 -44.75
CA LEU A 338 62.85 39.03 -45.60
C LEU A 338 63.98 38.01 -45.44
N ALA A 339 65.24 38.46 -45.31
CA ALA A 339 66.36 37.56 -45.05
C ALA A 339 66.24 36.85 -43.69
N ALA A 340 65.84 37.57 -42.63
CA ALA A 340 65.62 36.99 -41.30
C ALA A 340 64.47 35.96 -41.30
N LEU A 341 63.35 36.26 -41.98
CA LEU A 341 62.24 35.31 -42.14
C LEU A 341 62.61 34.09 -42.99
N THR A 342 63.43 34.27 -44.04
CA THR A 342 63.83 33.17 -44.94
C THR A 342 64.85 32.24 -44.28
N ARG A 343 65.70 32.74 -43.38
CA ARG A 343 66.63 31.91 -42.59
C ARG A 343 65.94 31.08 -41.50
N GLY A 344 64.66 31.34 -41.22
CA GLY A 344 63.92 30.64 -40.17
C GLY A 344 64.36 31.03 -38.75
N ASP A 345 65.07 32.14 -38.60
CA ASP A 345 65.51 32.65 -37.31
C ASP A 345 64.27 33.14 -36.53
N ALA A 346 64.06 32.61 -35.32
CA ALA A 346 63.00 33.11 -34.44
C ALA A 346 63.37 34.53 -33.97
N LEU A 347 62.88 35.55 -34.67
CA LEU A 347 63.01 36.94 -34.27
C LEU A 347 62.33 37.13 -32.90
N ASP A 348 63.09 37.54 -31.89
CA ASP A 348 62.49 37.90 -30.61
C ASP A 348 61.53 39.10 -30.80
N ARG A 349 60.53 39.19 -29.92
CA ARG A 349 59.44 40.17 -30.07
C ARG A 349 59.95 41.62 -30.17
N PRO A 350 60.96 42.06 -29.38
CA PRO A 350 61.57 43.38 -29.56
C PRO A 350 62.19 43.59 -30.95
N ALA A 351 62.97 42.63 -31.45
CA ALA A 351 63.63 42.74 -32.75
C ALA A 351 62.60 42.77 -33.90
N ALA A 352 61.53 41.98 -33.82
CA ALA A 352 60.47 41.99 -34.80
C ALA A 352 59.72 43.34 -34.83
N VAL A 353 59.43 43.92 -33.66
CA VAL A 353 58.77 45.24 -33.57
C VAL A 353 59.67 46.33 -34.14
N ASP A 354 60.96 46.29 -33.83
CA ASP A 354 61.92 47.29 -34.32
C ASP A 354 62.13 47.20 -35.83
N LEU A 355 62.35 46.00 -36.39
CA LEU A 355 62.46 45.80 -37.85
C LEU A 355 61.19 46.22 -38.59
N THR A 356 60.02 45.88 -38.05
CA THR A 356 58.73 46.29 -38.63
C THR A 356 58.57 47.81 -38.56
N SER A 357 58.97 48.44 -37.45
CA SER A 357 58.92 49.91 -37.30
C SER A 357 59.86 50.60 -38.27
N ARG A 358 61.10 50.12 -38.44
CA ARG A 358 62.04 50.65 -39.44
C ARG A 358 61.55 50.45 -40.86
N TYR A 359 60.90 49.32 -41.15
CA TYR A 359 60.28 49.07 -42.46
C TYR A 359 59.16 50.07 -42.76
N TYR A 360 58.24 50.30 -41.82
CA TYR A 360 57.19 51.31 -41.99
C TYR A 360 57.73 52.73 -42.05
N GLN A 361 58.76 53.06 -41.26
CA GLN A 361 59.41 54.36 -41.33
C GLN A 361 60.09 54.57 -42.69
N ALA A 362 60.77 53.56 -43.24
CA ALA A 362 61.39 53.65 -44.56
C ALA A 362 60.36 53.81 -45.69
N ILE A 363 59.21 53.12 -45.60
CA ILE A 363 58.07 53.36 -46.49
C ILE A 363 57.55 54.79 -46.32
N HIS A 364 57.35 55.23 -45.08
CA HIS A 364 56.88 56.58 -44.80
C HIS A 364 57.84 57.63 -45.38
N ASP A 365 59.15 57.48 -45.21
CA ASP A 365 60.15 58.41 -45.74
C ASP A 365 60.25 58.36 -47.28
N ALA A 366 60.03 57.18 -47.89
CA ALA A 366 60.06 57.01 -49.34
C ALA A 366 58.81 57.57 -50.05
N TYR A 367 57.65 57.50 -49.40
CA TYR A 367 56.35 57.83 -50.00
C TYR A 367 55.70 59.10 -49.42
N CYS A 368 56.23 59.68 -48.36
CA CYS A 368 55.73 60.93 -47.78
C CYS A 368 56.68 62.11 -48.13
N PRO A 369 56.38 62.91 -49.17
CA PRO A 369 57.17 64.11 -49.48
C PRO A 369 57.19 65.06 -48.28
N ARG A 370 58.33 65.76 -48.10
CA ARG A 370 58.76 66.65 -47.00
C ARG A 370 57.77 67.73 -46.46
N SER A 371 56.47 67.67 -46.75
CA SER A 371 55.45 68.65 -46.35
C SER A 371 54.71 68.35 -45.05
N HIS A 372 54.95 67.21 -44.37
CA HIS A 372 54.42 66.99 -43.02
C HIS A 372 55.37 67.52 -41.94
N ARG A 373 55.43 68.85 -41.78
CA ARG A 373 55.79 69.42 -40.47
C ARG A 373 54.77 68.90 -39.45
N PRO A 374 55.18 68.35 -38.30
CA PRO A 374 54.22 67.91 -37.29
C PRO A 374 53.39 69.11 -36.84
N ARG A 375 52.09 69.11 -37.12
CA ARG A 375 51.14 69.98 -36.43
C ARG A 375 51.25 69.67 -34.95
N ARG A 376 51.47 70.70 -34.11
CA ARG A 376 51.47 70.58 -32.65
C ARG A 376 50.30 69.68 -32.21
N PRO A 377 50.53 68.68 -31.34
CA PRO A 377 49.45 67.87 -30.81
C PRO A 377 48.37 68.79 -30.22
N GLY A 378 47.13 68.66 -30.69
CA GLY A 378 46.01 69.40 -30.10
C GLY A 378 45.85 69.02 -28.63
N ARG A 379 45.32 69.92 -27.80
CA ARG A 379 45.18 69.77 -26.34
C ARG A 379 44.58 68.41 -25.88
N ALA A 380 43.83 67.72 -26.73
CA ALA A 380 43.30 66.38 -26.48
C ALA A 380 44.39 65.28 -26.43
N ALA A 381 45.45 65.39 -27.23
CA ALA A 381 46.57 64.44 -27.21
C ALA A 381 47.49 64.66 -26.00
N GLU A 382 47.68 65.91 -25.56
CA GLU A 382 48.39 66.24 -24.31
C GLU A 382 47.62 65.73 -23.07
N ALA A 383 46.29 65.85 -23.06
CA ALA A 383 45.45 65.32 -21.98
C ALA A 383 45.49 63.78 -21.90
N ASN A 384 45.52 63.09 -23.05
CA ASN A 384 45.63 61.63 -23.09
C ASN A 384 47.01 61.13 -22.68
N LEU A 385 48.10 61.83 -23.04
CA LEU A 385 49.45 61.51 -22.57
C LEU A 385 49.59 61.75 -21.05
N ALA A 386 48.96 62.80 -20.51
CA ALA A 386 48.94 63.06 -19.07
C ALA A 386 48.11 62.03 -18.27
N ALA A 387 47.05 61.48 -18.86
CA ALA A 387 46.24 60.42 -18.26
C ALA A 387 46.98 59.06 -18.22
N LEU A 388 47.82 58.78 -19.22
CA LEU A 388 48.61 57.55 -19.32
C LEU A 388 49.90 57.57 -18.49
N ALA A 389 50.33 58.73 -17.99
CA ALA A 389 51.54 58.91 -17.19
C ALA A 389 51.29 58.92 -15.66
N ARG A 390 50.06 58.64 -15.20
CA ARG A 390 49.78 58.45 -13.78
C ARG A 390 50.01 56.98 -13.40
N PRO A 391 50.82 56.69 -12.36
CA PRO A 391 51.07 55.32 -11.89
C PRO A 391 49.82 54.65 -11.31
#